data_AF-A0A015XGT3-F1
#
_entry.id   AF-A0A015XGT3-F1
#
_cell.length_a   1.000
_cell.length_b   1.000
_cell.length_c   1.000
_cell.angle_alpha   90.00
_cell.angle_beta   90.00
_cell.angle_gamma   90.00
#
_symmetry.space_group_name_H-M   'P 1'
#
loop_
_entity.id
_entity.type
_entity.pdbx_description
1 polymer ?
#
loop_
_entity_poly.entity_id
_entity_poly.type
_entity_poly.pdbx_seq_one_letter_code
_entity_poly.pdbx_strand_id
1 'polypeptide(L)'
;MIREMEKQTGSSRPVSYEVLKKKRSAVLHQMQLMGIDTANWAAVDNFCLGVRIAGKKFRELSADDLDAVLLRIRSIRQKDMQKAKKELN
;
A
#
# COMPACT_ATOMS: atom_id res chain seq x y z
N MET A 1 5.69 -8.73 29.70
CA MET A 1 6.32 -9.85 28.95
C MET A 1 6.36 -9.54 27.45
N ILE A 2 7.07 -8.49 27.03
CA ILE A 2 7.41 -8.26 25.62
C ILE A 2 8.79 -7.59 25.58
N ARG A 3 9.83 -8.35 25.93
CA ARG A 3 11.21 -7.85 25.84
C ARG A 3 12.22 -8.99 25.88
N GLU A 4 12.08 -9.99 25.03
CA GLU A 4 13.15 -10.99 24.91
C GLU A 4 13.06 -11.83 23.64
N MET A 5 13.11 -11.20 22.46
CA MET A 5 13.49 -11.89 21.21
C MET A 5 14.13 -10.88 20.24
N GLU A 6 15.23 -10.25 20.67
CA GLU A 6 16.15 -9.52 19.79
C GLU A 6 17.50 -10.25 19.75
N LYS A 7 17.53 -11.47 19.21
CA LYS A 7 18.79 -12.07 18.76
C LYS A 7 18.53 -12.91 17.53
N GLN A 8 19.31 -12.64 16.48
CA GLN A 8 19.44 -13.38 15.22
C GLN A 8 18.53 -12.90 14.07
N THR A 9 18.86 -11.73 13.51
CA THR A 9 18.94 -11.45 12.06
C THR A 9 19.35 -9.98 11.90
N GLY A 10 20.17 -9.66 10.90
CA GLY A 10 20.82 -8.35 10.75
C GLY A 10 19.83 -7.17 10.82
N SER A 11 20.02 -6.32 11.82
CA SER A 11 19.54 -4.94 11.95
C SER A 11 18.25 -4.58 11.19
N SER A 12 17.09 -5.01 11.69
CA SER A 12 15.82 -4.35 11.38
C SER A 12 15.15 -4.00 12.71
N ARG A 13 15.21 -2.72 13.08
CA ARG A 13 14.40 -2.23 14.21
C ARG A 13 12.94 -2.54 13.89
N PRO A 14 12.14 -3.07 14.83
CA PRO A 14 10.72 -3.27 14.57
C PRO A 14 10.11 -1.95 14.11
N VAL A 15 9.47 -1.96 12.94
CA VAL A 15 8.76 -0.79 12.43
C VAL A 15 7.72 -0.39 13.47
N SER A 16 7.83 0.85 13.97
CA SER A 16 6.87 1.35 14.96
C SER A 16 5.44 1.22 14.41
N TYR A 17 4.52 0.83 15.28
CA TYR A 17 3.09 0.78 14.99
C TYR A 17 2.58 2.07 14.34
N GLU A 18 3.11 3.23 14.75
CA GLU A 18 2.73 4.53 14.19
C GLU A 18 3.13 4.68 12.72
N VAL A 19 4.30 4.16 12.34
CA VAL A 19 4.77 4.18 10.95
C VAL A 19 3.86 3.30 10.10
N LEU A 20 3.54 2.10 10.57
CA LEU A 20 2.64 1.19 9.88
C LEU A 20 1.23 1.79 9.71
N LYS A 21 0.71 2.44 10.77
CA LYS A 21 -0.57 3.16 10.73
C LYS A 21 -0.56 4.28 9.70
N LYS A 22 0.50 5.11 9.67
CA LYS A 22 0.65 6.20 8.69
C LYS A 22 0.69 5.65 7.25
N LYS A 23 1.46 4.59 6.99
CA LYS A 23 1.54 3.97 5.67
C LYS A 23 0.20 3.37 5.22
N ARG A 24 -0.50 2.66 6.11
CA ARG A 24 -1.85 2.14 5.82
C ARG A 24 -2.83 3.24 5.47
N SER A 25 -2.84 4.33 6.24
CA SER A 25 -3.68 5.50 5.96
C SER A 25 -3.37 6.11 4.59
N ALA A 26 -2.09 6.24 4.24
CA ALA A 26 -1.68 6.75 2.94
C ALA A 26 -2.15 5.87 1.78
N VAL A 27 -2.06 4.53 1.90
CA VAL A 27 -2.57 3.62 0.85
C VAL A 27 -4.07 3.75 0.70
N LEU A 28 -4.83 3.72 1.80
CA LEU A 28 -6.30 3.86 1.75
C LEU A 28 -6.70 5.20 1.12
N HIS A 29 -6.06 6.29 1.49
CA HIS A 29 -6.33 7.59 0.88
C HIS A 29 -6.07 7.59 -0.63
N GLN A 30 -4.98 6.95 -1.09
CA GLN A 30 -4.72 6.82 -2.52
C GLN A 30 -5.75 5.95 -3.25
N MET A 31 -6.20 4.86 -2.63
CA MET A 31 -7.28 4.01 -3.16
C MET A 31 -8.58 4.80 -3.30
N GLN A 32 -8.94 5.61 -2.30
CA GLN A 32 -10.11 6.47 -2.35
C GLN A 32 -10.04 7.48 -3.51
N LEU A 33 -8.87 8.08 -3.76
CA LEU A 33 -8.66 8.98 -4.91
C LEU A 33 -8.75 8.26 -6.26
N MET A 34 -8.58 6.93 -6.30
CA MET A 34 -8.83 6.11 -7.49
C MET A 34 -10.29 5.68 -7.63
N GLY A 35 -11.17 6.08 -6.69
CA GLY A 35 -12.58 5.69 -6.69
C GLY A 35 -12.87 4.34 -6.04
N ILE A 36 -11.92 3.77 -5.30
CA ILE A 36 -12.14 2.53 -4.55
C ILE A 36 -12.85 2.90 -3.24
N ASP A 37 -13.97 2.23 -2.96
CA ASP A 37 -14.68 2.38 -1.70
C ASP A 37 -13.88 1.76 -0.55
N THR A 38 -13.24 2.61 0.24
CA THR A 38 -12.44 2.19 1.41
C THR A 38 -13.29 1.82 2.63
N ALA A 39 -14.61 2.03 2.60
CA ALA A 39 -15.51 1.49 3.62
C ALA A 39 -15.84 0.01 3.34
N ASN A 40 -15.72 -0.42 2.09
CA ASN A 40 -15.88 -1.82 1.69
C ASN A 40 -14.53 -2.57 1.71
N TRP A 41 -14.29 -3.32 2.78
CA TRP A 41 -13.05 -4.09 2.94
C TRP A 41 -12.83 -5.15 1.85
N ALA A 42 -13.88 -5.71 1.24
CA ALA A 42 -13.73 -6.64 0.14
C ALA A 42 -13.18 -5.96 -1.12
N ALA A 43 -13.58 -4.70 -1.37
CA ALA A 43 -13.04 -3.91 -2.48
C ALA A 43 -11.55 -3.58 -2.28
N VAL A 44 -11.18 -3.21 -1.05
CA VAL A 44 -9.77 -2.96 -0.67
C VAL A 44 -8.92 -4.21 -0.81
N ASP A 45 -9.39 -5.36 -0.30
CA ASP A 45 -8.66 -6.63 -0.41
C ASP A 45 -8.54 -7.08 -1.87
N ASN A 46 -9.62 -6.99 -2.67
CA ASN A 46 -9.55 -7.35 -4.09
C ASN A 46 -8.53 -6.51 -4.86
N PHE A 47 -8.39 -5.22 -4.53
CA PHE A 47 -7.35 -4.38 -5.13
C PHE A 47 -5.94 -4.86 -4.78
N CYS A 48 -5.68 -5.15 -3.50
CA CYS A 48 -4.36 -5.60 -3.04
C CYS A 48 -4.00 -7.02 -3.50
N LEU A 49 -4.98 -7.90 -3.61
CA LEU A 49 -4.81 -9.28 -4.08
C LEU A 49 -4.39 -9.37 -5.55
N GLY A 50 -4.54 -8.29 -6.32
CA GLY A 50 -4.00 -8.23 -7.66
C GLY A 50 -2.48 -8.52 -7.67
N VAL A 51 -2.05 -9.51 -8.45
CA VAL A 51 -0.64 -9.93 -8.58
C VAL A 51 0.27 -8.78 -8.99
N ARG A 52 -0.28 -7.80 -9.72
CA ARG A 52 0.44 -6.59 -10.17
C ARG A 52 0.54 -5.50 -9.10
N ILE A 53 -0.12 -5.66 -7.95
CA ILE A 53 -0.17 -4.70 -6.83
C ILE A 53 0.64 -5.23 -5.65
N ALA A 54 0.11 -6.24 -4.93
CA ALA A 54 0.81 -6.88 -3.81
C ALA A 54 0.60 -8.40 -3.73
N GLY A 55 -0.50 -8.92 -4.29
CA GLY A 55 -0.82 -10.35 -4.25
C GLY A 55 -1.24 -10.87 -2.86
N LYS A 56 -1.55 -9.98 -1.92
CA LYS A 56 -1.90 -10.29 -0.52
C LYS A 56 -3.08 -9.45 -0.07
N LYS A 57 -3.78 -9.85 0.99
CA LYS A 57 -4.83 -9.02 1.59
C LYS A 57 -4.22 -7.78 2.23
N PHE A 58 -4.97 -6.69 2.31
CA PHE A 58 -4.46 -5.41 2.83
C PHE A 58 -3.96 -5.54 4.28
N ARG A 59 -4.63 -6.35 5.09
CA ARG A 59 -4.25 -6.63 6.48
C ARG A 59 -2.90 -7.35 6.64
N GLU A 60 -2.46 -8.06 5.60
CA GLU A 60 -1.23 -8.88 5.58
C GLU A 60 -0.02 -8.09 5.06
N LEU A 61 -0.22 -6.86 4.58
CA LEU A 61 0.85 -6.03 4.04
C LEU A 61 1.80 -5.57 5.14
N SER A 62 3.09 -5.84 4.93
CA SER A 62 4.20 -5.27 5.69
C SER A 62 4.41 -3.78 5.35
N ALA A 63 5.31 -3.12 6.07
CA ALA A 63 5.66 -1.74 5.80
C ALA A 63 6.25 -1.53 4.39
N ASP A 64 6.98 -2.52 3.88
CA ASP A 64 7.56 -2.51 2.53
C ASP A 64 6.51 -2.81 1.47
N ASP A 65 5.61 -3.77 1.74
CA ASP A 65 4.48 -4.05 0.85
C ASP A 65 3.60 -2.78 0.68
N LEU A 66 3.35 -2.04 1.76
CA LEU A 66 2.57 -0.79 1.71
C LEU A 66 3.24 0.31 0.87
N ASP A 67 4.56 0.46 0.96
CA ASP A 67 5.30 1.41 0.11
C ASP A 67 5.27 0.99 -1.36
N ALA A 68 5.41 -0.31 -1.64
CA ALA A 68 5.32 -0.83 -2.99
C ALA A 68 3.92 -0.57 -3.60
N VAL A 69 2.85 -0.79 -2.83
CA VAL A 69 1.48 -0.47 -3.25
C VAL A 69 1.31 1.03 -3.53
N LEU A 70 1.82 1.91 -2.65
CA LEU A 70 1.78 3.35 -2.87
C LEU A 70 2.47 3.78 -4.17
N LEU A 71 3.68 3.28 -4.40
CA LEU A 71 4.45 3.56 -5.61
C LEU A 71 3.70 3.09 -6.86
N ARG A 72 3.06 1.92 -6.76
CA ARG A 72 2.28 1.34 -7.86
C ARG A 72 1.06 2.18 -8.21
N ILE A 73 0.27 2.58 -7.21
CA ILE A 73 -0.88 3.46 -7.40
C ILE A 73 -0.45 4.77 -8.07
N ARG A 74 0.60 5.43 -7.57
CA ARG A 74 1.12 6.68 -8.16
C ARG A 74 1.54 6.49 -9.61
N SER A 75 2.20 5.37 -9.91
CA SER A 75 2.64 5.05 -11.27
C SER A 75 1.47 4.82 -12.23
N ILE A 76 0.39 4.18 -11.77
CA ILE A 76 -0.85 4.00 -12.56
C ILE A 76 -1.46 5.37 -12.87
N ARG A 77 -1.68 6.19 -11.85
CA ARG A 77 -2.26 7.55 -12.00
C ARG A 77 -1.43 8.44 -12.91
N GLN A 78 -0.11 8.41 -12.80
CA GLN A 78 0.77 9.16 -13.71
C GLN A 78 0.61 8.70 -15.15
N LYS A 79 0.56 7.40 -15.42
CA LYS A 79 0.33 6.87 -16.78
C LYS A 79 -1.02 7.31 -17.33
N ASP A 80 -2.06 7.30 -16.51
CA ASP A 80 -3.39 7.72 -16.92
C ASP A 80 -3.43 9.23 -17.25
N MET A 81 -2.78 10.06 -16.43
CA MET A 81 -2.65 11.51 -16.74
C MET A 81 -1.85 11.76 -18.03
N GLN A 82 -0.76 11.02 -18.26
CA GLN A 82 0.02 11.17 -19.49
C GLN A 82 -0.76 10.74 -20.74
N LYS A 83 -1.64 9.74 -20.63
CA LYS A 83 -2.55 9.37 -21.73
C LYS A 83 -3.57 10.47 -21.99
N ALA A 84 -4.24 10.97 -20.95
CA ALA A 84 -5.21 12.05 -21.08
C ALA A 84 -4.61 13.32 -21.72
N LYS A 85 -3.36 13.67 -21.36
CA LYS A 85 -2.66 14.81 -21.97
C LYS A 85 -2.34 14.60 -23.45
N LYS A 86 -2.05 13.37 -23.88
CA LYS A 86 -1.79 13.05 -25.29
C LYS A 86 -3.06 13.10 -26.14
N GLU A 87 -4.21 12.77 -25.58
CA GLU A 87 -5.49 12.78 -26.31
C GLU A 87 -6.06 14.19 -26.50
N LEU A 88 -5.63 15.15 -25.67
CA LEU A 88 -6.03 16.56 -25.76
C LEU A 88 -5.21 17.38 -26.77
N ASN A 89 -4.10 16.83 -27.28
CA ASN A 89 -3.10 17.54 -28.08
C ASN A 89 -2.93 16.89 -29.46
#